data_AF-A0A1V5II84-F1
#
_entry.id   AF-A0A1V5II84-F1
#
_cell.length_a   1.000
_cell.length_b   1.000
_cell.length_c   1.000
_cell.angle_alpha   90.00
_cell.angle_beta   90.00
_cell.angle_gamma   90.00
#
_symmetry.space_group_name_H-M   'P 1'
#
loop_
_entity.id
_entity.type
_entity.pdbx_description
1 polymer ?
#
loop_
_entity_poly.entity_id
_entity_poly.type
_entity_poly.pdbx_seq_one_letter_code
_entity_poly.pdbx_strand_id
1 'polypeptide(L)'
;MGEAVKDHPELVRRYLGSVVSYRDNFFAALNSAVFSDGSFVYIPKGVRCPMELSTYFRINAAGTGQFERTLIVADDDSYVSYLEGCTAPMRDENQLHAAIVEIILLDRAEVKYSTVQNWYPGDENGRGGVYNFVTKRGLLRGVNSKLSWTQVETGSAITWKYPSCILQGDGSRGEFYSVALTNHFQQADTGTKMIHLGKNTGSTVISKGISAGQSQNSYRGLIKVGEKADGARNFSQCDSLLLGDRCGAHTFPYIDVKNETAIVEHEATTSKISEDQLFYCNQRGIPMEQAIGLIVNGYAKEVLNKLPMEFAVEAQRLLAVSLENTVG
;
A
#
# COMPACT_ATOMS: atom_id res chain seq x y z
N MET A 1 12.65 16.99 0.70
CA MET A 1 13.06 17.00 -0.73
C MET A 1 13.73 18.32 -1.11
N GLY A 2 13.16 19.48 -0.78
CA GLY A 2 13.76 20.79 -1.10
C GLY A 2 15.19 21.01 -0.57
N GLU A 3 15.50 20.52 0.63
CA GLU A 3 16.86 20.54 1.21
C GLU A 3 17.82 19.63 0.44
N ALA A 4 17.40 18.40 0.14
CA ALA A 4 18.21 17.43 -0.60
C ALA A 4 18.63 17.93 -2.00
N VAL A 5 17.79 18.73 -2.67
CA VAL A 5 18.14 19.35 -3.96
C VAL A 5 19.27 20.38 -3.80
N LYS A 6 19.34 21.07 -2.66
CA LYS A 6 20.39 22.07 -2.38
C LYS A 6 21.68 21.42 -1.90
N ASP A 7 21.57 20.46 -0.98
CA ASP A 7 22.74 19.91 -0.27
C ASP A 7 23.31 18.65 -0.95
N HIS A 8 22.48 17.91 -1.68
CA HIS A 8 22.85 16.67 -2.37
C HIS A 8 22.37 16.61 -3.84
N PRO A 9 22.61 17.66 -4.66
CA PRO A 9 22.04 17.77 -6.02
C PRO A 9 22.43 16.61 -6.94
N GLU A 10 23.66 16.11 -6.83
CA GLU A 10 24.19 15.01 -7.65
C GLU A 10 23.39 13.71 -7.42
N LEU A 11 23.09 13.38 -6.17
CA LEU A 11 22.32 12.18 -5.81
C LEU A 11 20.87 12.31 -6.27
N VAL A 12 20.22 13.43 -5.97
CA VAL A 12 18.83 13.64 -6.38
C VAL A 12 18.71 13.60 -7.91
N ARG A 13 19.59 14.29 -8.64
CA ARG A 13 19.59 14.30 -10.11
C ARG A 13 19.79 12.91 -10.71
N ARG A 14 20.59 12.06 -10.06
CA ARG A 14 20.86 10.69 -10.53
C ARG A 14 19.64 9.77 -10.43
N TYR A 15 18.82 9.92 -9.39
CA TYR A 15 17.76 8.94 -9.07
C TYR A 15 16.33 9.45 -9.26
N LEU A 16 16.08 10.76 -9.14
CA LEU A 16 14.74 11.32 -9.26
C LEU A 16 14.17 11.08 -10.66
N GLY A 17 12.96 10.51 -10.72
CA GLY A 17 12.28 10.20 -11.97
C GLY A 17 12.84 8.97 -12.71
N SER A 18 13.82 8.28 -12.14
CA SER A 18 14.41 7.08 -12.74
C SER A 18 13.50 5.85 -12.66
N VAL A 19 12.54 5.86 -11.74
CA VAL A 19 11.60 4.76 -11.53
C VAL A 19 10.18 5.18 -11.94
N VAL A 20 9.77 6.40 -11.58
CA VAL A 20 8.48 7.00 -11.95
C VAL A 20 8.75 8.29 -12.71
N SER A 21 8.84 8.18 -14.04
CA SER A 21 9.08 9.34 -14.91
C SER A 21 7.89 10.31 -14.90
N TYR A 22 8.14 11.58 -15.24
CA TYR A 22 7.08 12.57 -15.49
C TYR A 22 6.14 12.18 -16.64
N ARG A 23 6.50 11.19 -17.47
CA ARG A 23 5.66 10.65 -18.54
C ARG A 23 4.89 9.39 -18.15
N ASP A 24 4.98 8.95 -16.89
CA ASP A 24 4.45 7.65 -16.46
C ASP A 24 2.92 7.57 -16.57
N ASN A 25 2.23 8.58 -16.05
CA ASN A 25 0.79 8.71 -16.09
C ASN A 25 0.37 10.16 -15.81
N PHE A 26 -0.93 10.44 -15.92
CA PHE A 26 -1.49 11.79 -15.75
C PHE A 26 -1.11 12.44 -14.41
N PHE A 27 -1.32 11.74 -13.29
CA PHE A 27 -1.03 12.26 -11.96
C PHE A 27 0.47 12.31 -11.68
N ALA A 28 1.26 11.41 -12.28
CA ALA A 28 2.71 11.47 -12.19
C ALA A 28 3.27 12.71 -12.90
N ALA A 29 2.73 13.07 -14.06
CA ALA A 29 3.10 14.29 -14.79
C ALA A 29 2.74 15.55 -13.98
N LEU A 30 1.52 15.60 -13.44
CA LEU A 30 1.05 16.70 -12.60
C LEU A 30 1.93 16.85 -11.35
N ASN A 31 2.11 15.78 -10.58
CA ASN A 31 2.97 15.79 -9.37
C ASN A 31 4.39 16.26 -9.72
N SER A 32 5.00 15.73 -10.79
CA SER A 32 6.36 16.12 -11.20
C SER A 32 6.52 17.61 -11.51
N ALA A 33 5.45 18.31 -11.89
CA ALA A 33 5.46 19.74 -12.18
C ALA A 33 5.25 20.62 -10.94
N VAL A 34 4.46 20.16 -9.95
CA VAL A 34 3.98 21.02 -8.86
C VAL A 34 4.42 20.59 -7.46
N PHE A 35 5.06 19.43 -7.30
CA PHE A 35 5.46 18.96 -5.98
C PHE A 35 6.44 19.95 -5.32
N SER A 36 6.20 20.21 -4.04
CA SER A 36 7.08 21.03 -3.19
C SER A 36 7.47 20.28 -1.92
N ASP A 37 6.62 19.35 -1.48
CA ASP A 37 6.81 18.51 -0.32
C ASP A 37 7.36 17.11 -0.66
N GLY A 38 7.86 16.42 0.36
CA GLY A 38 8.27 15.01 0.28
C GLY A 38 9.64 14.72 0.88
N SER A 39 10.00 13.44 0.90
CA SER A 39 11.17 12.94 1.63
C SER A 39 12.28 12.49 0.69
N PHE A 40 13.53 12.69 1.10
CA PHE A 40 14.69 12.08 0.45
C PHE A 40 15.47 11.29 1.50
N VAL A 41 15.69 10.00 1.23
CA VAL A 41 16.42 9.10 2.11
C VAL A 41 17.48 8.39 1.29
N TYR A 42 18.75 8.53 1.68
CA TYR A 42 19.86 7.78 1.12
C TYR A 42 20.52 6.97 2.24
N ILE A 43 20.61 5.66 2.07
CA ILE A 43 21.28 4.75 3.01
C ILE A 43 22.60 4.30 2.38
N PRO A 44 23.76 4.70 2.94
CA PRO A 44 25.06 4.34 2.39
C PRO A 44 25.35 2.84 2.45
N LYS A 45 26.38 2.44 1.69
CA LYS A 45 26.82 1.05 1.61
C LYS A 45 27.16 0.46 2.98
N GLY A 46 26.66 -0.75 3.24
CA GLY A 46 26.89 -1.50 4.49
C GLY A 46 26.19 -0.94 5.73
N VAL A 47 25.37 0.12 5.58
CA VAL A 47 24.68 0.73 6.71
C VAL A 47 23.32 0.09 6.92
N ARG A 48 23.14 -0.50 8.10
CA ARG A 48 21.83 -0.84 8.64
C ARG A 48 21.32 0.33 9.46
N CYS A 49 20.26 0.99 9.01
CA CYS A 49 19.65 2.10 9.74
C CYS A 49 19.28 1.63 11.16
N PRO A 50 19.75 2.32 12.23
CA PRO A 50 19.60 1.84 13.60
C PRO A 50 18.20 2.06 14.17
N MET A 51 17.36 2.84 13.48
CA MET A 51 16.01 3.20 13.89
C MET A 51 15.08 3.17 12.69
N GLU A 52 13.78 3.18 12.95
CA GLU A 52 12.78 3.34 11.89
C GLU A 52 12.64 4.82 11.55
N LEU A 53 12.67 5.13 10.25
CA LEU A 53 12.41 6.48 9.78
C LEU A 53 10.91 6.64 9.62
N SER A 54 10.31 7.63 10.27
CA SER A 54 8.88 7.90 10.14
C SER A 54 8.65 9.32 9.63
N THR A 55 7.66 9.45 8.76
CA THR A 55 7.14 10.72 8.29
C THR A 55 5.63 10.70 8.42
N TYR A 56 5.07 11.78 8.93
CA TYR A 56 3.64 11.92 9.11
C TYR A 56 3.16 13.16 8.36
N PHE A 57 2.41 12.94 7.30
CA PHE A 57 1.86 14.00 6.47
C PHE A 57 0.42 14.30 6.91
N ARG A 58 0.14 15.58 7.16
CA ARG A 58 -1.21 16.03 7.54
C ARG A 58 -1.70 17.06 6.53
N ILE A 59 -2.84 16.81 5.89
CA ILE A 59 -3.44 17.79 4.99
C ILE A 59 -4.05 18.91 5.83
N ASN A 60 -3.37 20.05 5.93
CA ASN A 60 -3.85 21.18 6.74
C ASN A 60 -4.54 22.27 5.92
N ALA A 61 -4.14 22.52 4.66
CA ALA A 61 -4.63 23.66 3.87
C ALA A 61 -5.90 23.33 3.05
N ALA A 62 -6.84 24.28 2.98
CA ALA A 62 -8.08 24.18 2.20
C ALA A 62 -7.84 24.57 0.73
N GLY A 63 -8.52 23.89 -0.21
CA GLY A 63 -8.48 24.20 -1.64
C GLY A 63 -7.18 23.82 -2.37
N THR A 64 -6.23 23.15 -1.72
CA THR A 64 -4.95 22.73 -2.32
C THR A 64 -4.85 21.22 -2.40
N GLY A 65 -4.44 20.69 -3.56
CA GLY A 65 -4.02 19.29 -3.67
C GLY A 65 -2.68 19.07 -2.95
N GLN A 66 -2.52 17.91 -2.30
CA GLN A 66 -1.25 17.51 -1.72
C GLN A 66 -0.44 16.73 -2.76
N PHE A 67 0.70 17.30 -3.15
CA PHE A 67 1.64 16.70 -4.09
C PHE A 67 2.99 16.55 -3.40
N GLU A 68 3.27 15.32 -2.99
CA GLU A 68 4.53 14.96 -2.36
C GLU A 68 5.30 13.94 -3.18
N ARG A 69 6.62 14.00 -3.06
CA ARG A 69 7.51 13.06 -3.74
C ARG A 69 8.55 12.51 -2.78
N THR A 70 8.47 11.21 -2.54
CA THR A 70 9.41 10.47 -1.70
C THR A 70 10.38 9.70 -2.57
N LEU A 71 11.69 9.87 -2.33
CA LEU A 71 12.77 9.15 -2.99
C LEU A 71 13.63 8.47 -1.94
N ILE A 72 13.67 7.13 -1.99
CA ILE A 72 14.48 6.29 -1.11
C ILE A 72 15.51 5.55 -1.95
N VAL A 73 16.77 5.65 -1.57
CA VAL A 73 17.89 4.96 -2.23
C VAL A 73 18.64 4.16 -1.17
N ALA A 74 18.65 2.85 -1.32
CA ALA A 74 19.34 1.91 -0.46
C ALA A 74 20.54 1.33 -1.23
N ASP A 75 21.76 1.72 -0.84
CA ASP A 75 23.01 1.27 -1.47
C ASP A 75 23.34 -0.19 -1.08
N ASP A 76 24.44 -0.74 -1.58
CA ASP A 76 24.80 -2.14 -1.35
C ASP A 76 24.82 -2.49 0.15
N ASP A 77 24.34 -3.68 0.51
CA ASP A 77 24.38 -4.20 1.88
C ASP A 77 23.69 -3.30 2.92
N SER A 78 22.77 -2.43 2.48
CA SER A 78 22.07 -1.48 3.34
C SER A 78 20.69 -1.96 3.78
N TYR A 79 20.18 -1.38 4.87
CA TYR A 79 18.84 -1.66 5.38
C TYR A 79 18.16 -0.42 5.92
N VAL A 80 16.87 -0.26 5.63
CA VAL A 80 16.01 0.76 6.25
C VAL A 80 14.57 0.28 6.41
N SER A 81 13.95 0.65 7.53
CA SER A 81 12.50 0.60 7.75
C SER A 81 11.99 2.03 7.67
N TYR A 82 11.13 2.30 6.69
CA TYR A 82 10.53 3.61 6.44
C TYR A 82 9.02 3.52 6.62
N LEU A 83 8.45 4.46 7.36
CA LEU A 83 7.02 4.56 7.60
C LEU A 83 6.48 5.93 7.17
N GLU A 84 5.35 5.86 6.47
CA GLU A 84 4.55 6.99 6.03
C GLU A 84 3.17 6.93 6.70
N GLY A 85 2.86 7.91 7.53
CA GLY A 85 1.51 8.13 8.04
C GLY A 85 0.85 9.29 7.30
N CYS A 86 -0.44 9.17 6.94
CA CYS A 86 -1.19 10.33 6.43
C CYS A 86 -2.57 10.46 7.07
N THR A 87 -2.94 11.70 7.46
CA THR A 87 -4.31 12.03 7.91
C THR A 87 -4.85 13.32 7.30
N ALA A 88 -6.16 13.38 7.09
CA ALA A 88 -6.87 14.60 6.69
C ALA A 88 -8.00 14.98 7.66
N PRO A 89 -8.26 16.27 7.86
CA PRO A 89 -9.46 16.77 8.52
C PRO A 89 -10.71 16.63 7.62
N MET A 90 -11.89 16.55 8.25
CA MET A 90 -13.18 16.52 7.57
C MET A 90 -13.41 17.79 6.73
N ARG A 91 -13.83 17.65 5.47
CA ARG A 91 -14.24 18.75 4.60
C ARG A 91 -15.26 18.33 3.56
N ASP A 92 -16.16 19.25 3.22
CA ASP A 92 -17.23 19.04 2.24
C ASP A 92 -16.73 19.05 0.78
N GLU A 93 -15.60 19.71 0.51
CA GLU A 93 -14.97 19.72 -0.82
C GLU A 93 -13.99 18.57 -1.00
N ASN A 94 -13.97 17.98 -2.20
CA ASN A 94 -13.04 16.91 -2.54
C ASN A 94 -11.59 17.42 -2.55
N GLN A 95 -10.70 16.67 -1.92
CA GLN A 95 -9.26 16.97 -1.90
C GLN A 95 -8.49 15.92 -2.68
N LEU A 96 -7.56 16.36 -3.53
CA LEU A 96 -6.68 15.47 -4.28
C LEU A 96 -5.38 15.26 -3.51
N HIS A 97 -5.10 14.00 -3.17
CA HIS A 97 -3.80 13.53 -2.72
C HIS A 97 -3.16 12.72 -3.85
N ALA A 98 -2.10 13.27 -4.46
CA ALA A 98 -1.39 12.65 -5.56
C ALA A 98 0.11 12.59 -5.25
N ALA A 99 0.51 11.53 -4.55
CA ALA A 99 1.89 11.29 -4.17
C ALA A 99 2.65 10.42 -5.19
N ILE A 100 3.97 10.58 -5.21
CA ILE A 100 4.89 9.69 -5.91
C ILE A 100 5.91 9.13 -4.91
N VAL A 101 6.13 7.82 -4.95
CA VAL A 101 7.19 7.17 -4.18
C VAL A 101 8.08 6.39 -5.13
N GLU A 102 9.37 6.71 -5.13
CA GLU A 102 10.42 6.01 -5.85
C GLU A 102 11.38 5.36 -4.85
N ILE A 103 11.56 4.05 -4.95
CA ILE A 103 12.52 3.31 -4.13
C ILE A 103 13.51 2.60 -5.04
N ILE A 104 14.81 2.79 -4.81
CA ILE A 104 15.87 2.13 -5.57
C ILE A 104 16.71 1.31 -4.58
N LEU A 105 16.86 0.02 -4.87
CA LEU A 105 17.65 -0.91 -4.06
C LEU A 105 18.81 -1.47 -4.89
N LEU A 106 20.03 -1.32 -4.38
CA LEU A 106 21.24 -1.91 -4.93
C LEU A 106 21.51 -3.28 -4.30
N ASP A 107 22.73 -3.82 -4.40
CA ASP A 107 22.98 -5.23 -4.14
C ASP A 107 22.76 -5.59 -2.66
N ARG A 108 22.01 -6.65 -2.38
CA ARG A 108 21.73 -7.15 -1.02
C ARG A 108 21.09 -6.11 -0.09
N ALA A 109 20.55 -5.02 -0.65
CA ALA A 109 19.86 -3.98 0.10
C ALA A 109 18.43 -4.42 0.45
N GLU A 110 17.94 -4.04 1.63
CA GLU A 110 16.58 -4.32 2.07
C GLU A 110 15.86 -3.04 2.51
N VAL A 111 14.67 -2.81 1.95
CA VAL A 111 13.78 -1.70 2.34
C VAL A 111 12.44 -2.26 2.79
N LYS A 112 12.00 -1.86 3.99
CA LYS A 112 10.61 -2.02 4.43
C LYS A 112 9.93 -0.68 4.31
N TYR A 113 8.84 -0.62 3.54
CA TYR A 113 8.03 0.57 3.37
C TYR A 113 6.64 0.32 3.93
N SER A 114 6.31 1.03 5.00
CA SER A 114 5.03 0.90 5.70
C SER A 114 4.18 2.14 5.50
N THR A 115 2.88 1.97 5.31
CA THR A 115 1.94 3.07 5.14
C THR A 115 0.71 2.87 6.02
N VAL A 116 0.39 3.86 6.86
CA VAL A 116 -0.86 3.88 7.64
C VAL A 116 -1.62 5.15 7.27
N GLN A 117 -2.74 4.99 6.56
CA GLN A 117 -3.52 6.11 6.06
C GLN A 117 -4.93 6.09 6.61
N ASN A 118 -5.35 7.23 7.17
CA ASN A 118 -6.73 7.49 7.57
C ASN A 118 -7.21 8.83 7.03
N TRP A 119 -7.96 8.76 5.95
CA TRP A 119 -8.49 9.93 5.25
C TRP A 119 -9.95 10.24 5.67
N TYR A 120 -10.49 11.37 5.20
CA TYR A 120 -11.92 11.65 5.34
C TYR A 120 -12.70 11.01 4.16
N PRO A 121 -13.65 10.09 4.42
CA PRO A 121 -14.32 9.32 3.35
C PRO A 121 -15.40 10.10 2.60
N GLY A 122 -15.69 11.32 3.03
CA GLY A 122 -16.90 12.04 2.68
C GLY A 122 -17.99 11.84 3.73
N ASP A 123 -19.11 12.53 3.56
CA ASP A 123 -20.29 12.35 4.40
C ASP A 123 -21.02 11.03 4.11
N GLU A 124 -22.08 10.77 4.87
CA GLU A 124 -22.92 9.57 4.72
C GLU A 124 -23.59 9.43 3.34
N ASN A 125 -23.68 10.52 2.57
CA ASN A 125 -24.22 10.58 1.21
C ASN A 125 -23.12 10.56 0.14
N GLY A 126 -21.86 10.38 0.52
CA GLY A 126 -20.70 10.37 -0.38
C GLY A 126 -20.29 11.75 -0.90
N ARG A 127 -20.65 12.84 -0.21
CA ARG A 127 -20.19 14.19 -0.56
C ARG A 127 -18.87 14.50 0.13
N GLY A 128 -17.94 15.07 -0.63
CA GLY A 128 -16.60 15.38 -0.14
C GLY A 128 -15.70 14.14 -0.05
N GLY A 129 -14.63 14.29 0.73
CA GLY A 129 -13.65 13.25 0.97
C GLY A 129 -12.41 13.35 0.08
N VAL A 130 -11.49 12.40 0.27
CA VAL A 130 -10.17 12.45 -0.37
C VAL A 130 -10.09 11.52 -1.59
N TYR A 131 -9.54 12.04 -2.69
CA TYR A 131 -9.09 11.26 -3.84
C TYR A 131 -7.62 10.92 -3.66
N ASN A 132 -7.33 9.64 -3.50
CA ASN A 132 -6.00 9.13 -3.19
C ASN A 132 -5.41 8.42 -4.41
N PHE A 133 -4.70 9.17 -5.25
CA PHE A 133 -4.17 8.74 -6.55
C PHE A 133 -2.65 8.70 -6.51
N VAL A 134 -2.08 7.59 -6.05
CA VAL A 134 -0.66 7.52 -5.73
C VAL A 134 0.06 6.54 -6.64
N THR A 135 1.23 6.95 -7.12
CA THR A 135 2.15 6.06 -7.86
C THR A 135 3.35 5.72 -6.99
N LYS A 136 3.36 4.50 -6.42
CA LYS A 136 4.51 3.95 -5.68
C LYS A 136 5.20 2.87 -6.50
N ARG A 137 6.52 2.95 -6.65
CA ARG A 137 7.28 1.94 -7.38
C ARG A 137 8.69 1.78 -6.83
N GLY A 138 9.06 0.52 -6.61
CA GLY A 138 10.38 0.09 -6.22
C GLY A 138 11.12 -0.59 -7.36
N LEU A 139 12.37 -0.20 -7.58
CA LEU A 139 13.30 -0.80 -8.51
C LEU A 139 14.35 -1.59 -7.72
N LEU A 140 14.19 -2.90 -7.70
CA LEU A 140 15.11 -3.85 -7.10
C LEU A 140 16.21 -4.16 -8.13
N ARG A 141 17.15 -3.23 -8.26
CA ARG A 141 18.18 -3.25 -9.30
C ARG A 141 19.27 -4.27 -8.98
N GLY A 142 19.67 -4.33 -7.71
CA GLY A 142 20.79 -5.15 -7.28
C GLY A 142 20.43 -6.60 -7.01
N VAL A 143 21.43 -7.47 -7.06
CA VAL A 143 21.28 -8.90 -6.76
C VAL A 143 20.85 -9.10 -5.31
N ASN A 144 19.94 -10.05 -5.08
CA ASN A 144 19.39 -10.36 -3.75
C ASN A 144 18.81 -9.14 -2.99
N SER A 145 18.41 -8.07 -3.70
CA SER A 145 17.73 -6.94 -3.08
C SER A 145 16.31 -7.32 -2.66
N LYS A 146 15.79 -6.68 -1.60
CA LYS A 146 14.48 -7.01 -1.02
C LYS A 146 13.66 -5.76 -0.71
N LEU A 147 12.43 -5.73 -1.19
CA LEU A 147 11.47 -4.66 -0.90
C LEU A 147 10.19 -5.24 -0.33
N SER A 148 9.74 -4.71 0.79
CA SER A 148 8.47 -5.09 1.42
C SER A 148 7.56 -3.87 1.55
N TRP A 149 6.43 -3.89 0.85
CA TRP A 149 5.35 -2.91 1.00
C TRP A 149 4.36 -3.43 2.05
N THR A 150 4.07 -2.63 3.07
CA THR A 150 3.04 -2.93 4.05
C THR A 150 2.10 -1.75 4.15
N GLN A 151 0.79 -1.94 4.00
CA GLN A 151 -0.16 -0.85 4.03
C GLN A 151 -1.46 -1.19 4.76
N VAL A 152 -1.97 -0.20 5.49
CA VAL A 152 -3.32 -0.19 6.05
C VAL A 152 -3.98 1.09 5.58
N GLU A 153 -5.06 0.94 4.82
CA GLU A 153 -5.71 2.03 4.10
C GLU A 153 -7.18 2.12 4.47
N THR A 154 -7.59 3.28 4.96
CA THR A 154 -8.99 3.61 5.24
C THR A 154 -9.30 5.07 4.89
N GLY A 155 -10.59 5.36 4.71
CA GLY A 155 -11.10 6.72 4.74
C GLY A 155 -10.98 7.57 3.47
N SER A 156 -10.56 7.07 2.31
CA SER A 156 -10.62 7.87 1.05
C SER A 156 -11.95 7.68 0.34
N ALA A 157 -12.51 8.73 -0.27
CA ALA A 157 -13.69 8.60 -1.11
C ALA A 157 -13.40 7.72 -2.34
N ILE A 158 -12.25 7.97 -3.00
CA ILE A 158 -11.73 7.13 -4.07
C ILE A 158 -10.26 6.83 -3.83
N THR A 159 -9.90 5.55 -3.83
CA THR A 159 -8.50 5.11 -3.76
C THR A 159 -8.09 4.47 -5.08
N TRP A 160 -6.99 4.93 -5.66
CA TRP A 160 -6.40 4.33 -6.86
C TRP A 160 -4.90 4.16 -6.72
N LYS A 161 -4.46 2.93 -6.38
CA LYS A 161 -3.06 2.68 -6.01
C LYS A 161 -2.57 1.29 -6.40
N TYR A 162 -1.37 1.25 -6.97
CA TYR A 162 -0.69 0.00 -7.32
C TYR A 162 0.80 0.01 -6.96
N PRO A 163 1.19 -0.06 -5.66
CA PRO A 163 2.58 -0.21 -5.28
C PRO A 163 3.22 -1.37 -6.03
N SER A 164 4.33 -1.09 -6.70
CA SER A 164 4.92 -2.01 -7.68
C SER A 164 6.36 -2.35 -7.33
N CYS A 165 6.77 -3.60 -7.62
CA CYS A 165 8.15 -4.05 -7.54
C CYS A 165 8.65 -4.44 -8.94
N ILE A 166 9.70 -3.77 -9.42
CA ILE A 166 10.47 -4.20 -10.58
C ILE A 166 11.66 -5.01 -10.07
N LEU A 167 11.56 -6.33 -10.21
CA LEU A 167 12.53 -7.32 -9.75
C LEU A 167 13.59 -7.55 -10.83
N GLN A 168 14.52 -6.59 -10.96
CA GLN A 168 15.54 -6.57 -12.01
C GLN A 168 16.77 -7.41 -11.64
N GLY A 169 17.24 -7.32 -10.40
CA GLY A 169 18.40 -8.08 -9.94
C GLY A 169 18.08 -9.56 -9.72
N ASP A 170 19.03 -10.42 -10.04
CA ASP A 170 18.92 -11.85 -9.79
C ASP A 170 18.75 -12.11 -8.29
N GLY A 171 17.86 -13.03 -7.93
CA GLY A 171 17.54 -13.36 -6.54
C GLY A 171 16.74 -12.29 -5.80
N SER A 172 16.33 -11.19 -6.46
CA SER A 172 15.55 -10.13 -5.79
C SER A 172 14.17 -10.62 -5.30
N ARG A 173 13.66 -9.98 -4.24
CA ARG A 173 12.44 -10.37 -3.52
C ARG A 173 11.51 -9.19 -3.30
N GLY A 174 10.28 -9.28 -3.81
CA GLY A 174 9.23 -8.28 -3.62
C GLY A 174 8.10 -8.80 -2.76
N GLU A 175 7.72 -8.08 -1.72
CA GLU A 175 6.61 -8.43 -0.84
C GLU A 175 5.58 -7.30 -0.82
N PHE A 176 4.30 -7.65 -0.76
CA PHE A 176 3.20 -6.71 -0.61
C PHE A 176 2.17 -7.25 0.36
N TYR A 177 1.90 -6.50 1.42
CA TYR A 177 0.93 -6.81 2.47
C TYR A 177 -0.04 -5.63 2.57
N SER A 178 -1.33 -5.86 2.36
CA SER A 178 -2.32 -4.77 2.31
C SER A 178 -3.59 -5.12 3.06
N VAL A 179 -4.07 -4.18 3.87
CA VAL A 179 -5.44 -4.14 4.39
C VAL A 179 -6.10 -2.90 3.82
N ALA A 180 -7.22 -3.08 3.11
CA ALA A 180 -8.01 -1.98 2.57
C ALA A 180 -9.44 -2.08 3.09
N LEU A 181 -9.90 -1.05 3.82
CA LEU A 181 -11.27 -0.94 4.34
C LEU A 181 -12.04 0.13 3.57
N THR A 182 -13.22 -0.23 3.08
CA THR A 182 -14.17 0.70 2.47
C THR A 182 -15.53 0.61 3.17
N ASN A 183 -16.17 1.75 3.34
CA ASN A 183 -17.48 1.91 3.95
C ASN A 183 -18.28 3.03 3.26
N HIS A 184 -19.55 3.24 3.63
CA HIS A 184 -20.45 4.23 3.02
C HIS A 184 -20.49 4.08 1.50
N PHE A 185 -20.12 5.11 0.74
CA PHE A 185 -20.06 5.14 -0.72
C PHE A 185 -18.62 5.15 -1.26
N GLN A 186 -17.65 4.76 -0.44
CA GLN A 186 -16.24 4.73 -0.84
C GLN A 186 -15.99 3.73 -1.97
N GLN A 187 -15.03 4.05 -2.81
CA GLN A 187 -14.55 3.18 -3.89
C GLN A 187 -13.05 2.99 -3.79
N ALA A 188 -12.60 1.74 -3.84
CA ALA A 188 -11.18 1.42 -3.89
C ALA A 188 -10.89 0.53 -5.09
N ASP A 189 -9.94 0.95 -5.93
CA ASP A 189 -9.26 0.07 -6.89
C ASP A 189 -7.78 0.06 -6.51
N THR A 190 -7.41 -0.97 -5.75
CA THR A 190 -6.09 -1.09 -5.11
C THR A 190 -5.46 -2.43 -5.44
N GLY A 191 -4.14 -2.51 -5.40
CA GLY A 191 -3.44 -3.78 -5.50
C GLY A 191 -1.97 -3.57 -5.74
N THR A 192 -1.32 -4.48 -6.45
CA THR A 192 0.13 -4.43 -6.63
C THR A 192 0.56 -4.96 -8.00
N LYS A 193 1.74 -4.55 -8.45
CA LYS A 193 2.37 -5.09 -9.66
C LYS A 193 3.73 -5.66 -9.34
N MET A 194 3.88 -6.97 -9.51
CA MET A 194 5.15 -7.68 -9.38
C MET A 194 5.69 -8.01 -10.76
N ILE A 195 6.81 -7.38 -11.14
CA ILE A 195 7.41 -7.51 -12.47
C ILE A 195 8.75 -8.23 -12.33
N HIS A 196 8.76 -9.51 -12.65
CA HIS A 196 9.92 -10.40 -12.60
C HIS A 196 10.75 -10.28 -13.88
N LEU A 197 12.00 -9.81 -13.76
CA LEU A 197 12.93 -9.67 -14.88
C LEU A 197 14.23 -10.48 -14.66
N GLY A 198 14.76 -10.48 -13.44
CA GLY A 198 15.94 -11.25 -13.06
C GLY A 198 15.65 -12.72 -12.78
N LYS A 199 16.69 -13.54 -12.74
CA LYS A 199 16.62 -14.97 -12.42
C LYS A 199 16.34 -15.20 -10.94
N ASN A 200 15.69 -16.32 -10.63
CA ASN A 200 15.36 -16.77 -9.29
C ASN A 200 14.68 -15.70 -8.44
N THR A 201 13.89 -14.82 -9.06
CA THR A 201 13.17 -13.74 -8.38
C THR A 201 11.94 -14.27 -7.67
N GLY A 202 11.60 -13.68 -6.52
CA GLY A 202 10.49 -14.14 -5.70
C GLY A 202 9.54 -13.00 -5.39
N SER A 203 8.23 -13.26 -5.39
CA SER A 203 7.25 -12.32 -4.89
C SER A 203 6.16 -12.95 -4.04
N THR A 204 5.73 -12.20 -3.03
CA THR A 204 4.62 -12.58 -2.14
C THR A 204 3.62 -11.44 -2.07
N VAL A 205 2.36 -11.73 -2.33
CA VAL A 205 1.28 -10.76 -2.31
C VAL A 205 0.20 -11.27 -1.36
N ILE A 206 -0.11 -10.49 -0.33
CA ILE A 206 -1.19 -10.79 0.61
C ILE A 206 -2.06 -9.54 0.70
N SER A 207 -3.28 -9.64 0.17
CA SER A 207 -4.26 -8.56 0.19
C SER A 207 -5.49 -9.01 0.96
N LYS A 208 -5.90 -8.21 1.95
CA LYS A 208 -7.11 -8.38 2.75
C LYS A 208 -8.03 -7.18 2.51
N GLY A 209 -9.05 -7.37 1.67
CA GLY A 209 -10.07 -6.36 1.40
C GLY A 209 -11.23 -6.50 2.38
N ILE A 210 -11.71 -5.39 2.94
CA ILE A 210 -12.89 -5.35 3.80
C ILE A 210 -13.85 -4.32 3.19
N SER A 211 -15.08 -4.75 2.92
CA SER A 211 -16.10 -3.92 2.27
C SER A 211 -17.35 -3.86 3.15
N ALA A 212 -17.82 -2.65 3.44
CA ALA A 212 -18.97 -2.36 4.29
C ALA A 212 -19.92 -1.32 3.65
N GLY A 213 -21.11 -1.14 4.22
CA GLY A 213 -22.09 -0.15 3.75
C GLY A 213 -22.54 -0.41 2.31
N GLN A 214 -22.42 0.61 1.45
CA GLN A 214 -22.71 0.54 0.00
C GLN A 214 -21.41 0.62 -0.83
N SER A 215 -20.27 0.39 -0.19
CA SER A 215 -18.95 0.64 -0.78
C SER A 215 -18.55 -0.43 -1.78
N GLN A 216 -17.59 -0.10 -2.63
CA GLN A 216 -17.04 -1.01 -3.64
C GLN A 216 -15.53 -1.12 -3.46
N ASN A 217 -15.08 -2.31 -3.06
CA ASN A 217 -13.66 -2.60 -2.89
C ASN A 217 -13.18 -3.54 -3.99
N SER A 218 -12.21 -3.12 -4.77
CA SER A 218 -11.64 -3.91 -5.86
C SER A 218 -10.15 -4.11 -5.64
N TYR A 219 -9.74 -5.38 -5.54
CA TYR A 219 -8.35 -5.76 -5.69
C TYR A 219 -8.02 -5.90 -7.18
N ARG A 220 -6.94 -5.26 -7.64
CA ARG A 220 -6.40 -5.41 -8.99
C ARG A 220 -4.89 -5.54 -8.95
N GLY A 221 -4.41 -6.72 -9.33
CA GLY A 221 -2.99 -7.05 -9.29
C GLY A 221 -2.44 -7.49 -10.64
N LEU A 222 -1.15 -7.26 -10.87
CA LEU A 222 -0.42 -7.79 -12.03
C LEU A 222 0.80 -8.59 -11.56
N ILE A 223 0.86 -9.86 -11.92
CA ILE A 223 2.07 -10.67 -11.85
C ILE A 223 2.58 -10.83 -13.28
N LYS A 224 3.75 -10.26 -13.57
CA LYS A 224 4.39 -10.35 -14.88
C LYS A 224 5.73 -11.04 -14.76
N VAL A 225 5.94 -12.10 -15.54
CA VAL A 225 7.21 -12.82 -15.62
C VAL A 225 7.78 -12.70 -17.02
N GLY A 226 8.91 -12.00 -17.14
CA GLY A 226 9.63 -11.84 -18.40
C GLY A 226 10.37 -13.11 -18.83
N GLU A 227 10.67 -13.20 -20.12
CA GLU A 227 11.32 -14.38 -20.73
C GLU A 227 12.64 -14.78 -20.10
N LYS A 228 13.38 -13.82 -19.50
CA LYS A 228 14.70 -14.06 -18.88
C LYS A 228 14.63 -14.40 -17.39
N ALA A 229 13.44 -14.39 -16.78
CA ALA A 229 13.26 -14.56 -15.35
C ALA A 229 13.19 -16.06 -14.96
N ASP A 230 14.24 -16.81 -15.27
CA ASP A 230 14.31 -18.24 -14.99
C ASP A 230 14.17 -18.52 -13.49
N GLY A 231 13.37 -19.50 -13.10
CA GLY A 231 13.13 -19.87 -11.71
C GLY A 231 12.36 -18.82 -10.90
N ALA A 232 11.64 -17.91 -11.56
CA ALA A 232 10.77 -16.95 -10.88
C ALA A 232 9.66 -17.67 -10.09
N ARG A 233 9.36 -17.15 -8.89
CA ARG A 233 8.29 -17.67 -8.02
C ARG A 233 7.37 -16.56 -7.55
N ASN A 234 6.07 -16.78 -7.61
CA ASN A 234 5.06 -15.91 -7.01
C ASN A 234 4.06 -16.73 -6.20
N PHE A 235 3.70 -16.20 -5.03
CA PHE A 235 2.52 -16.60 -4.28
C PHE A 235 1.65 -15.36 -4.04
N SER A 236 0.38 -15.43 -4.42
CA SER A 236 -0.57 -14.33 -4.25
C SER A 236 -1.84 -14.83 -3.57
N GLN A 237 -2.21 -14.22 -2.44
CA GLN A 237 -3.43 -14.49 -1.71
C GLN A 237 -4.27 -13.21 -1.59
N CYS A 238 -5.49 -13.24 -2.11
CA CYS A 238 -6.39 -12.10 -2.17
C CYS A 238 -7.71 -12.44 -1.49
N ASP A 239 -7.81 -12.11 -0.22
CA ASP A 239 -9.03 -12.37 0.54
C ASP A 239 -9.91 -11.12 0.56
N SER A 240 -11.23 -11.34 0.51
CA SER A 240 -12.24 -10.29 0.67
C SER A 240 -13.23 -10.65 1.78
N LEU A 241 -13.57 -9.67 2.62
CA LEU A 241 -14.56 -9.77 3.68
C LEU A 241 -15.69 -8.78 3.43
N LEU A 242 -16.92 -9.28 3.29
CA LEU A 242 -18.11 -8.44 3.15
C LEU A 242 -18.82 -8.28 4.50
N LEU A 243 -19.15 -7.04 4.83
CA LEU A 243 -19.92 -6.61 5.99
C LEU A 243 -21.27 -6.09 5.51
N GLY A 244 -22.31 -6.92 5.63
CA GLY A 244 -23.65 -6.64 5.11
C GLY A 244 -23.94 -7.26 3.75
N ASP A 245 -24.98 -6.76 3.09
CA ASP A 245 -25.52 -7.27 1.81
C ASP A 245 -25.56 -6.22 0.68
N ARG A 246 -25.24 -4.95 0.99
CA ARG A 246 -25.24 -3.83 0.03
C ARG A 246 -23.86 -3.44 -0.50
N CYS A 247 -22.79 -3.99 0.06
CA CYS A 247 -21.41 -3.71 -0.34
C CYS A 247 -20.90 -4.72 -1.39
N GLY A 248 -19.87 -4.32 -2.14
CA GLY A 248 -19.23 -5.17 -3.15
C GLY A 248 -17.75 -5.37 -2.87
N ALA A 249 -17.26 -6.58 -3.11
CA ALA A 249 -15.84 -6.90 -3.13
C ALA A 249 -15.49 -7.62 -4.43
N HIS A 250 -14.48 -7.14 -5.14
CA HIS A 250 -14.12 -7.60 -6.49
C HIS A 250 -12.63 -7.94 -6.54
N THR A 251 -12.27 -8.97 -7.32
CA THR A 251 -10.88 -9.40 -7.48
C THR A 251 -10.56 -9.53 -8.97
N PHE A 252 -9.59 -8.75 -9.45
CA PHE A 252 -9.15 -8.70 -10.85
C PHE A 252 -7.66 -9.03 -10.95
N PRO A 253 -7.26 -10.31 -10.86
CA PRO A 253 -5.87 -10.71 -11.04
C PRO A 253 -5.48 -10.73 -12.52
N TYR A 254 -4.28 -10.23 -12.82
CA TYR A 254 -3.65 -10.34 -14.14
C TYR A 254 -2.36 -11.13 -13.99
N ILE A 255 -2.21 -12.20 -14.77
CA ILE A 255 -1.03 -13.06 -14.77
C ILE A 255 -0.52 -13.15 -16.22
N ASP A 256 0.68 -12.61 -16.47
CA ASP A 256 1.37 -12.63 -17.76
C ASP A 256 2.72 -13.33 -17.59
N VAL A 257 2.79 -14.61 -17.93
CA VAL A 257 3.97 -15.45 -17.73
C VAL A 257 4.56 -15.86 -19.07
N LYS A 258 5.80 -15.40 -19.33
CA LYS A 258 6.54 -15.69 -20.56
C LYS A 258 7.78 -16.55 -20.34
N ASN A 259 7.85 -17.27 -19.23
CA ASN A 259 8.97 -18.14 -18.89
C ASN A 259 8.45 -19.50 -18.39
N GLU A 260 8.96 -20.58 -18.97
CA GLU A 260 8.48 -21.95 -18.73
C GLU A 260 8.88 -22.51 -17.35
N THR A 261 9.91 -21.92 -16.72
CA THR A 261 10.41 -22.37 -15.41
C THR A 261 9.76 -21.65 -14.23
N ALA A 262 8.85 -20.71 -14.52
CA ALA A 262 8.20 -19.90 -13.50
C ALA A 262 7.08 -20.68 -12.78
N ILE A 263 6.98 -20.47 -11.47
CA ILE A 263 5.88 -21.00 -10.65
C ILE A 263 5.08 -19.82 -10.11
N VAL A 264 3.79 -19.76 -10.47
CA VAL A 264 2.89 -18.67 -10.05
C VAL A 264 1.64 -19.30 -9.45
N GLU A 265 1.38 -18.98 -8.19
CA GLU A 265 0.22 -19.44 -7.43
C GLU A 265 -0.65 -18.23 -7.08
N HIS A 266 -1.96 -18.36 -7.32
CA HIS A 266 -2.93 -17.33 -6.98
C HIS A 266 -4.15 -17.95 -6.31
N GLU A 267 -4.46 -17.47 -5.12
CA GLU A 267 -5.61 -17.83 -4.32
C GLU A 267 -6.46 -16.58 -4.04
N ALA A 268 -7.77 -16.74 -4.11
CA ALA A 268 -8.70 -15.69 -3.74
C ALA A 268 -9.89 -16.27 -2.98
N THR A 269 -10.13 -15.76 -1.77
CA THR A 269 -11.21 -16.23 -0.90
C THR A 269 -12.17 -15.10 -0.58
N THR A 270 -13.47 -15.33 -0.73
CA THR A 270 -14.49 -14.38 -0.28
C THR A 270 -15.17 -14.92 0.97
N SER A 271 -15.26 -14.08 2.00
CA SER A 271 -15.87 -14.38 3.28
C SER A 271 -16.93 -13.34 3.62
N LYS A 272 -17.94 -13.75 4.38
CA LYS A 272 -18.93 -12.86 5.01
C LYS A 272 -18.94 -13.18 6.49
N ILE A 273 -19.11 -12.17 7.34
CA ILE A 273 -19.33 -12.41 8.76
C ILE A 273 -20.69 -13.10 8.92
N SER A 274 -20.70 -14.30 9.52
CA SER A 274 -21.96 -15.04 9.71
C SER A 274 -22.71 -14.53 10.93
N GLU A 275 -24.04 -14.60 10.87
CA GLU A 275 -24.90 -14.29 12.02
C GLU A 275 -24.58 -15.20 13.21
N ASP A 276 -24.23 -16.46 12.97
CA ASP A 276 -23.81 -17.41 14.02
C ASP A 276 -22.53 -16.97 14.73
N GLN A 277 -21.55 -16.42 14.00
CA GLN A 277 -20.31 -15.89 14.59
C GLN A 277 -20.60 -14.69 15.50
N LEU A 278 -21.48 -13.78 15.05
CA LEU A 278 -21.90 -12.62 15.84
C LEU A 278 -22.73 -13.04 17.04
N PHE A 279 -23.69 -13.96 16.85
CA PHE A 279 -24.51 -14.52 17.92
C PHE A 279 -23.66 -15.22 18.98
N TYR A 280 -22.65 -15.98 18.57
CA TYR A 280 -21.71 -16.63 19.49
C TYR A 280 -20.96 -15.62 20.37
N CYS A 281 -20.46 -14.53 19.76
CA CYS A 281 -19.79 -13.46 20.50
C CYS A 281 -20.75 -12.76 21.47
N ASN A 282 -21.96 -12.42 21.00
CA ASN A 282 -23.00 -11.79 21.81
C ASN A 282 -23.41 -12.68 23.00
N GLN A 283 -23.52 -13.99 22.81
CA GLN A 283 -23.81 -14.95 23.89
C GLN A 283 -22.72 -14.97 24.97
N ARG A 284 -21.50 -14.55 24.65
CA ARG A 284 -20.39 -14.39 25.59
C ARG A 284 -20.33 -13.00 26.23
N GLY A 285 -21.34 -12.16 26.00
CA GLY A 285 -21.43 -10.80 26.54
C GLY A 285 -20.58 -9.79 25.78
N ILE A 286 -20.06 -10.14 24.60
CA ILE A 286 -19.29 -9.23 23.74
C ILE A 286 -20.29 -8.43 22.89
N PRO A 287 -20.34 -7.10 22.99
CA PRO A 287 -21.23 -6.28 22.15
C PRO A 287 -20.94 -6.46 20.65
N MET A 288 -21.96 -6.27 19.82
CA MET A 288 -21.88 -6.51 18.36
C MET A 288 -20.72 -5.76 17.69
N GLU A 289 -20.52 -4.49 18.01
CA GLU A 289 -19.41 -3.68 17.48
C GLU A 289 -18.04 -4.25 17.86
N GLN A 290 -17.89 -4.68 19.12
CA GLN A 290 -16.65 -5.31 19.59
C GLN A 290 -16.42 -6.67 18.94
N ALA A 291 -17.49 -7.43 18.67
CA ALA A 291 -17.41 -8.71 17.97
C ALA A 291 -16.93 -8.53 16.52
N ILE A 292 -17.46 -7.53 15.80
CA ILE A 292 -17.03 -7.19 14.44
C ILE A 292 -15.55 -6.77 14.46
N GLY A 293 -15.16 -5.88 15.36
CA GLY A 293 -13.77 -5.46 15.53
C GLY A 293 -12.83 -6.63 15.81
N LEU A 294 -13.25 -7.60 16.64
CA LEU A 294 -12.47 -8.81 16.93
C LEU A 294 -12.26 -9.68 15.67
N ILE A 295 -13.33 -9.93 14.92
CA ILE A 295 -13.29 -10.76 13.70
C ILE A 295 -12.42 -10.09 12.63
N VAL A 296 -12.62 -8.79 12.39
CA VAL A 296 -11.88 -8.04 11.38
C VAL A 296 -10.38 -7.93 11.75
N ASN A 297 -10.05 -7.72 13.03
CA ASN A 297 -8.65 -7.73 13.46
C ASN A 297 -8.01 -9.13 13.31
N GLY A 298 -8.76 -10.21 13.59
CA GLY A 298 -8.31 -11.57 13.34
C GLY A 298 -8.04 -11.83 11.85
N TYR A 299 -8.92 -11.32 10.99
CA TYR A 299 -8.80 -11.40 9.53
C TYR A 299 -7.59 -10.62 8.98
N ALA A 300 -7.33 -9.42 9.51
CA ALA A 300 -6.20 -8.57 9.12
C ALA A 300 -4.85 -8.93 9.78
N LYS A 301 -4.85 -9.87 10.73
CA LYS A 301 -3.70 -10.19 11.61
C LYS A 301 -2.39 -10.44 10.86
N GLU A 302 -2.45 -11.17 9.76
CA GLU A 302 -1.28 -11.51 8.96
C GLU A 302 -0.55 -10.27 8.42
N VAL A 303 -1.31 -9.26 7.97
CA VAL A 303 -0.76 -8.00 7.47
C VAL A 303 -0.33 -7.10 8.64
N LEU A 304 -1.14 -7.02 9.70
CA LEU A 304 -0.83 -6.20 10.87
C LEU A 304 0.48 -6.63 11.55
N ASN A 305 0.80 -7.92 11.55
CA ASN A 305 2.07 -8.45 12.08
C ASN A 305 3.31 -8.03 11.26
N LYS A 306 3.12 -7.48 10.05
CA LYS A 306 4.22 -6.96 9.21
C LYS A 306 4.54 -5.49 9.52
N LEU A 307 3.63 -4.79 10.18
CA LEU A 307 3.87 -3.44 10.67
C LEU A 307 4.73 -3.46 11.95
N PRO A 308 5.50 -2.40 12.21
CA PRO A 308 6.13 -2.22 13.51
C PRO A 308 5.08 -2.10 14.61
N MET A 309 5.41 -2.56 15.83
CA MET A 309 4.43 -2.77 16.90
C MET A 309 3.58 -1.52 17.22
N GLU A 310 4.22 -0.35 17.31
CA GLU A 310 3.54 0.91 17.61
C GLU A 310 2.46 1.23 16.56
N PHE A 311 2.77 1.01 15.28
CA PHE A 311 1.86 1.27 14.17
C PHE A 311 0.83 0.16 13.97
N ALA A 312 1.15 -1.08 14.32
CA ALA A 312 0.17 -2.16 14.33
C ALA A 312 -0.97 -1.84 15.31
N VAL A 313 -0.66 -1.30 16.49
CA VAL A 313 -1.65 -0.87 17.49
C VAL A 313 -2.47 0.32 16.97
N GLU A 314 -1.83 1.31 16.34
CA GLU A 314 -2.53 2.45 15.74
C GLU A 314 -3.48 1.98 14.62
N ALA A 315 -3.01 1.12 13.71
CA ALA A 315 -3.81 0.55 12.63
C ALA A 315 -5.03 -0.23 13.16
N GLN A 316 -4.86 -1.03 14.22
CA GLN A 316 -5.98 -1.75 14.85
C GLN A 316 -7.04 -0.80 15.40
N ARG A 317 -6.62 0.28 16.06
CA ARG A 317 -7.55 1.30 16.57
C ARG A 317 -8.26 2.03 15.42
N LEU A 318 -7.54 2.36 14.36
CA LEU A 318 -8.10 3.02 13.17
C LEU A 318 -9.14 2.15 12.47
N LEU A 319 -8.85 0.85 12.31
CA LEU A 319 -9.80 -0.11 11.76
C LEU A 319 -11.06 -0.22 12.63
N ALA A 320 -10.90 -0.30 13.96
CA ALA A 320 -12.03 -0.37 14.89
C ALA A 320 -12.95 0.86 14.76
N VAL A 321 -12.39 2.07 14.82
CA VAL A 321 -13.16 3.32 14.70
C VAL A 321 -13.85 3.44 13.34
N SER A 322 -13.19 3.02 12.26
CA SER A 322 -13.77 3.06 10.91
C SER A 322 -14.94 2.08 10.73
N LEU A 323 -15.09 1.12 11.64
CA LEU A 323 -16.15 0.11 11.67
C LEU A 323 -17.27 0.44 12.68
N GLU A 324 -17.10 1.48 13.50
CA GLU A 324 -18.16 1.97 14.39
C GLU A 324 -19.31 2.52 13.54
N ASN A 325 -20.55 2.13 13.86
CA ASN A 325 -21.78 2.48 13.12
C ASN A 325 -21.87 1.98 11.66
N THR A 326 -21.03 1.04 11.21
CA THR A 326 -21.08 0.54 9.81
C THR A 326 -22.02 -0.65 9.60
N VAL A 327 -22.57 -1.20 10.69
CA VAL A 327 -23.51 -2.32 10.67
C VAL A 327 -24.86 -1.80 11.15
N GLY A 328 -25.63 -1.28 10.19
CA GLY A 328 -26.98 -0.70 10.29
C GLY A 328 -27.59 -0.48 8.92
#